data_AF-A0A6L8CDL0-F1
#
_entry.id   AF-A0A6L8CDL0-F1
#
_cell.length_a   1.000
_cell.length_b   1.000
_cell.length_c   1.000
_cell.angle_alpha   90.00
_cell.angle_beta   90.00
_cell.angle_gamma   90.00
#
_symmetry.space_group_name_H-M   'P 1'
#
loop_
_entity.id
_entity.type
_entity.pdbx_description
1 polymer ?
#
loop_
_entity_poly.entity_id
_entity_poly.type
_entity_poly.pdbx_seq_one_letter_code
_entity_poly.pdbx_strand_id
1 'polypeptide(L)'
;MRITKTQDGPHGIIFSCISARAMSLITTLAATFSAVNSEVVGILRLATYSTLLTERTVMEVFTAIATALTPILLSIVGFILWKYRQAFERKARLEQDLRDERIGLYDKILEPFVILFTSDAAWKKDRKNRNKNKYGVAEEKMLSLEYRKVAFKLRLIANDEVLRAYDNLMSYFSDSSPDTFTQEKNLVLRLQKMRELLGNFLLALRKGMGNEDTELTSEEMAAWIFNFKLEIEQTKREERM
;
A
#
# COMPACT_ATOMS: atom_id res chain seq x y z
N MET A 1 0.90 -58.77 -100.95
CA MET A 1 0.69 -58.43 -102.39
C MET A 1 0.86 -56.92 -102.49
N ARG A 2 2.07 -56.40 -102.73
CA ARG A 2 2.78 -56.19 -104.02
C ARG A 2 2.45 -54.82 -104.66
N ILE A 3 3.38 -53.86 -104.44
CA ILE A 3 3.87 -52.71 -105.28
C ILE A 3 2.85 -51.55 -105.50
N THR A 4 3.17 -50.26 -105.44
CA THR A 4 4.14 -49.40 -106.21
C THR A 4 4.50 -48.12 -105.42
N LYS A 5 5.75 -47.58 -105.42
CA LYS A 5 6.38 -46.65 -106.42
C LYS A 5 5.42 -45.51 -106.84
N THR A 6 5.73 -44.21 -106.93
CA THR A 6 6.93 -43.34 -107.06
C THR A 6 6.40 -41.90 -106.74
N GLN A 7 7.17 -40.85 -106.48
CA GLN A 7 7.70 -39.97 -107.54
C GLN A 7 8.30 -38.68 -106.93
N ASP A 8 9.55 -38.41 -107.29
CA ASP A 8 10.30 -37.18 -107.03
C ASP A 8 9.76 -35.99 -107.84
N GLY A 9 9.79 -34.79 -107.24
CA GLY A 9 9.50 -33.51 -107.88
C GLY A 9 10.41 -32.40 -107.32
N PRO A 10 11.07 -31.57 -108.16
CA PRO A 10 12.17 -30.71 -107.75
C PRO A 10 11.68 -29.29 -107.40
N HIS A 11 11.49 -29.01 -106.11
CA HIS A 11 11.28 -27.63 -105.61
C HIS A 11 12.22 -27.24 -104.44
N GLY A 12 13.28 -28.01 -104.21
CA GLY A 12 14.10 -27.95 -102.99
C GLY A 12 15.26 -26.94 -102.92
N ILE A 13 15.35 -25.92 -103.78
CA ILE A 13 16.55 -25.04 -103.82
C ILE A 13 16.26 -23.58 -103.46
N ILE A 14 15.01 -23.10 -103.53
CA ILE A 14 14.70 -21.68 -103.20
C ILE A 14 14.38 -21.49 -101.70
N PHE A 15 14.00 -22.55 -100.97
CA PHE A 15 13.71 -22.49 -99.52
C PHE A 15 14.96 -22.49 -98.62
N SER A 16 16.13 -22.84 -99.16
CA SER A 16 17.38 -22.97 -98.39
C SER A 16 18.02 -21.62 -98.02
N CYS A 17 17.98 -20.62 -98.91
CA CYS A 17 18.67 -19.35 -98.69
C CYS A 17 17.90 -18.35 -97.80
N ILE A 18 16.56 -18.43 -97.75
CA ILE A 18 15.74 -17.56 -96.88
C ILE A 18 15.82 -18.05 -95.42
N SER A 19 15.94 -19.36 -95.21
CA SER A 19 16.11 -20.00 -93.89
C SER A 19 17.38 -19.53 -93.17
N ALA A 20 18.52 -19.49 -93.86
CA ALA A 20 19.80 -19.14 -93.23
C ALA A 20 19.88 -17.67 -92.75
N ARG A 21 19.32 -16.73 -93.52
CA ARG A 21 19.28 -15.30 -93.12
C ARG A 21 18.29 -15.05 -91.98
N ALA A 22 17.13 -15.70 -91.99
CA ALA A 22 16.16 -15.62 -90.91
C ALA A 22 16.72 -16.19 -89.60
N MET A 23 17.44 -17.32 -89.66
CA MET A 23 18.02 -17.94 -88.46
C MET A 23 19.12 -17.07 -87.83
N SER A 24 19.97 -16.40 -88.63
CA SER A 24 21.01 -15.50 -88.09
C SER A 24 20.44 -14.23 -87.45
N LEU A 25 19.35 -13.68 -87.99
CA LEU A 25 18.66 -12.54 -87.41
C LEU A 25 17.97 -12.93 -86.09
N ILE A 26 17.35 -14.11 -86.02
CA ILE A 26 16.72 -14.61 -84.80
C ILE A 26 17.75 -14.90 -83.70
N THR A 27 18.91 -15.49 -84.02
CA THR A 27 19.97 -15.71 -83.02
C THR A 27 20.59 -14.41 -82.53
N THR A 28 20.74 -13.41 -83.42
CA THR A 28 21.27 -12.09 -83.04
C THR A 28 20.27 -11.32 -82.19
N LEU A 29 18.96 -11.40 -82.51
CA LEU A 29 17.89 -10.81 -81.71
C LEU A 29 17.72 -11.49 -80.35
N ALA A 30 17.90 -12.82 -80.29
CA ALA A 30 17.84 -13.58 -79.04
C ALA A 30 19.04 -13.28 -78.13
N ALA A 31 20.24 -13.08 -78.70
CA ALA A 31 21.43 -12.70 -77.95
C ALA A 31 21.33 -11.28 -77.39
N THR A 32 20.81 -10.31 -78.16
CA THR A 32 20.57 -8.95 -77.66
C THR A 32 19.45 -8.91 -76.64
N PHE A 33 18.39 -9.71 -76.80
CA PHE A 33 17.32 -9.82 -75.80
C PHE A 33 17.81 -10.47 -74.50
N SER A 34 18.65 -11.51 -74.59
CA SER A 34 19.29 -12.15 -73.43
C SER A 34 20.24 -11.21 -72.69
N ALA A 35 21.02 -10.39 -73.41
CA ALA A 35 21.93 -9.41 -72.82
C ALA A 35 21.16 -8.29 -72.09
N VAL A 36 20.13 -7.72 -72.73
CA VAL A 36 19.27 -6.69 -72.12
C VAL A 36 18.55 -7.22 -70.88
N ASN A 37 18.07 -8.46 -70.90
CA ASN A 37 17.39 -9.05 -69.75
C ASN A 37 18.35 -9.29 -68.56
N SER A 38 19.62 -9.60 -68.82
CA SER A 38 20.63 -9.79 -67.76
C SER A 38 21.03 -8.48 -67.07
N GLU A 39 21.13 -7.37 -67.80
CA GLU A 39 21.39 -6.05 -67.23
C GLU A 39 20.19 -5.50 -66.46
N VAL A 40 18.98 -5.67 -67.00
CA VAL A 40 17.74 -5.26 -66.32
C VAL A 40 17.54 -6.04 -65.03
N VAL A 41 17.82 -7.36 -65.01
CA VAL A 41 17.79 -8.17 -63.78
C VAL A 41 18.89 -7.75 -62.80
N GLY A 42 20.07 -7.35 -63.29
CA GLY A 42 21.14 -6.79 -62.46
C GLY A 42 20.73 -5.49 -61.77
N ILE A 43 20.10 -4.57 -62.50
CA ILE A 43 19.60 -3.28 -61.97
C ILE A 43 18.45 -3.51 -60.98
N LEU A 44 17.52 -4.42 -61.27
CA LEU A 44 16.44 -4.79 -60.34
C LEU A 44 16.96 -5.46 -59.06
N ARG A 45 18.02 -6.29 -59.15
CA ARG A 45 18.69 -6.84 -57.96
C ARG A 45 19.39 -5.75 -57.16
N LEU A 46 20.12 -4.83 -57.80
CA LEU A 46 20.78 -3.74 -57.09
C LEU A 46 19.79 -2.79 -56.40
N ALA A 47 18.64 -2.52 -57.04
CA ALA A 47 17.56 -1.71 -56.46
C ALA A 47 16.85 -2.41 -55.28
N THR A 48 16.72 -3.74 -55.30
CA THR A 48 16.15 -4.51 -54.19
C THR A 48 17.14 -4.70 -53.04
N TYR A 49 18.45 -4.82 -53.33
CA TYR A 49 19.49 -4.83 -52.30
C TYR A 49 19.62 -3.47 -51.61
N SER A 50 19.51 -2.36 -52.33
CA SER A 50 19.62 -1.01 -51.74
C SER A 50 18.45 -0.68 -50.81
N THR A 51 17.22 -1.08 -51.14
CA THR A 51 16.05 -0.88 -50.28
C THR A 51 16.11 -1.75 -49.02
N LEU A 52 16.51 -3.03 -49.15
CA LEU A 52 16.71 -3.93 -47.99
C LEU A 52 17.85 -3.49 -47.06
N LEU A 53 18.95 -2.94 -47.61
CA LEU A 53 20.05 -2.42 -46.80
C LEU A 53 19.60 -1.20 -45.99
N THR A 54 18.78 -0.34 -46.60
CA THR A 54 18.22 0.85 -45.95
C THR A 54 17.31 0.46 -44.77
N GLU A 55 16.42 -0.52 -44.93
CA GLU A 55 15.56 -0.99 -43.83
C GLU A 55 16.35 -1.60 -42.66
N ARG A 56 17.40 -2.40 -42.94
CA ARG A 56 18.24 -2.97 -41.89
C ARG A 56 19.01 -1.90 -41.12
N THR A 57 19.63 -0.95 -41.82
CA THR A 57 20.37 0.15 -41.14
C THR A 57 19.46 1.01 -40.26
N VAL A 58 18.21 1.25 -40.67
CA VAL A 58 17.24 1.97 -39.85
C VAL A 58 16.90 1.20 -38.57
N MET A 59 16.63 -0.11 -38.68
CA MET A 59 16.33 -0.96 -37.51
C MET A 59 17.51 -1.09 -36.55
N GLU A 60 18.74 -1.17 -37.06
CA GLU A 60 19.97 -1.20 -36.27
C GLU A 60 20.19 0.12 -35.52
N VAL A 61 19.95 1.27 -36.18
CA VAL A 61 20.01 2.59 -35.54
C VAL A 61 18.96 2.74 -34.44
N PHE A 62 17.72 2.31 -34.67
CA PHE A 62 16.69 2.32 -33.62
C PHE A 62 17.06 1.44 -32.43
N THR A 63 17.62 0.25 -32.68
CA THR A 63 18.03 -0.67 -31.62
C THR A 63 19.22 -0.12 -30.82
N ALA A 64 20.19 0.51 -31.50
CA ALA A 64 21.31 1.19 -30.86
C ALA A 64 20.85 2.38 -30.00
N ILE A 65 19.87 3.16 -30.48
CA ILE A 65 19.27 4.25 -29.70
C ILE A 65 18.52 3.67 -28.50
N ALA A 66 17.71 2.63 -28.66
CA ALA A 66 16.93 2.02 -27.58
C ALA A 66 17.83 1.44 -26.47
N THR A 67 18.91 0.74 -26.85
CA THR A 67 19.87 0.18 -25.89
C THR A 67 20.65 1.26 -25.14
N ALA A 68 21.00 2.37 -25.80
CA ALA A 68 21.61 3.53 -25.15
C ALA A 68 20.63 4.28 -24.22
N LEU A 69 19.34 4.35 -24.57
CA LEU A 69 18.32 5.07 -23.79
C LEU A 69 17.86 4.31 -22.54
N THR A 70 17.84 2.97 -22.61
CA THR A 70 17.36 2.10 -21.53
C THR A 70 18.01 2.39 -20.16
N PRO A 71 19.35 2.44 -20.01
CA PRO A 71 19.97 2.73 -18.71
C PRO A 71 19.67 4.13 -18.19
N ILE A 72 19.48 5.11 -19.09
CA ILE A 72 19.11 6.49 -18.73
C ILE A 72 17.69 6.50 -18.15
N LEU A 73 16.75 5.83 -18.81
CA LEU A 73 15.37 5.73 -18.34
C LEU A 73 15.29 5.01 -16.99
N LEU A 74 15.99 3.89 -16.84
CA LEU A 74 16.06 3.16 -15.57
C LEU A 74 16.66 4.01 -14.44
N SER A 75 17.68 4.82 -14.74
CA SER A 75 18.28 5.74 -13.76
C SER A 75 17.28 6.80 -13.29
N ILE A 76 16.50 7.38 -14.21
CA ILE A 76 15.45 8.36 -13.89
C ILE A 76 14.36 7.73 -13.02
N VAL A 77 13.86 6.54 -13.42
CA VAL A 77 12.84 5.81 -12.65
C VAL A 77 13.36 5.45 -11.26
N GLY A 78 14.59 4.93 -11.15
CA GLY A 78 15.23 4.61 -9.88
C GLY A 78 15.35 5.83 -8.96
N PHE A 79 15.76 6.98 -9.50
CA PHE A 79 15.83 8.22 -8.74
C PHE A 79 14.46 8.68 -8.21
N ILE A 80 13.41 8.58 -9.04
CA ILE A 80 12.04 8.90 -8.64
C ILE A 80 11.59 7.95 -7.52
N LEU A 81 11.74 6.64 -7.69
CA LEU A 81 11.37 5.64 -6.68
C LEU A 81 12.07 5.88 -5.34
N TRP A 82 13.37 6.21 -5.37
CA TRP A 82 14.14 6.49 -4.16
C TRP A 82 13.62 7.72 -3.42
N LYS A 83 13.28 8.80 -4.14
CA LYS A 83 12.72 10.01 -3.54
C LYS A 83 11.36 9.77 -2.89
N TYR A 84 10.48 9.01 -3.55
CA TYR A 84 9.18 8.62 -2.98
C TYR A 84 9.36 7.75 -1.73
N ARG A 85 10.25 6.77 -1.79
CA ARG A 85 10.58 5.91 -0.65
C ARG A 85 11.11 6.72 0.54
N GLN A 86 12.03 7.66 0.32
CA GLN A 86 12.57 8.51 1.38
C GLN A 86 11.49 9.40 2.03
N ALA A 87 10.57 9.94 1.24
CA ALA A 87 9.45 10.71 1.75
C ALA A 87 8.50 9.86 2.61
N PHE A 88 8.23 8.63 2.18
CA PHE A 88 7.42 7.68 2.94
C PHE A 88 8.11 7.26 4.25
N GLU A 89 9.38 6.89 4.19
CA GLU A 89 10.18 6.53 5.37
C GLU A 89 10.26 7.68 6.37
N ARG A 90 10.40 8.93 5.91
CA ARG A 90 10.39 10.11 6.79
C ARG A 90 9.04 10.28 7.49
N LYS A 91 7.93 10.14 6.76
CA LYS A 91 6.59 10.22 7.35
C LYS A 91 6.34 9.08 8.34
N ALA A 92 6.73 7.85 7.99
CA ALA A 92 6.60 6.69 8.86
C ALA A 92 7.42 6.83 10.15
N ARG A 93 8.65 7.35 10.06
CA ARG A 93 9.48 7.64 11.24
C ARG A 93 8.85 8.69 12.15
N LEU A 94 8.39 9.81 11.59
CA LEU A 94 7.71 10.85 12.36
C LEU A 94 6.44 10.32 13.04
N GLU A 95 5.65 9.51 12.34
CA GLU A 95 4.46 8.89 12.91
C GLU A 95 4.82 7.90 14.03
N GLN A 96 5.93 7.16 13.88
CA GLN A 96 6.41 6.25 14.91
C GLN A 96 6.90 6.99 16.16
N ASP A 97 7.70 8.05 15.99
CA ASP A 97 8.18 8.88 17.10
C ASP A 97 7.01 9.52 17.85
N LEU A 98 6.01 10.04 17.12
CA LEU A 98 4.78 10.57 17.70
C LEU A 98 3.96 9.49 18.40
N ARG A 99 3.89 8.29 17.84
CA ARG A 99 3.17 7.17 18.45
C ARG A 99 3.79 6.76 19.79
N ASP A 100 5.11 6.68 19.87
CA ASP A 100 5.80 6.33 21.11
C ASP A 100 5.61 7.42 22.17
N GLU A 101 5.61 8.69 21.77
CA GLU A 101 5.28 9.82 22.64
C GLU A 101 3.81 9.78 23.10
N ARG A 102 2.86 9.42 22.22
CA ARG A 102 1.45 9.20 22.57
C ARG A 102 1.28 8.09 23.59
N ILE A 103 1.93 6.93 23.41
CA ILE A 103 1.87 5.80 24.34
C ILE A 103 2.32 6.24 25.74
N GLY A 104 3.48 6.92 25.83
CA GLY A 104 3.99 7.42 27.11
C GLY A 104 3.09 8.49 27.76
N LEU A 105 2.31 9.22 26.95
CA LEU A 105 1.32 10.18 27.42
C LEU A 105 0.05 9.51 27.93
N TYR A 106 -0.40 8.46 27.23
CA TYR A 106 -1.58 7.68 27.57
C TYR A 106 -1.39 6.92 28.88
N ASP A 107 -0.20 6.39 29.13
CA ASP A 107 0.13 5.79 30.43
C ASP A 107 -0.03 6.79 31.59
N LYS A 108 0.51 8.00 31.42
CA LYS A 108 0.44 9.06 32.44
C LYS A 108 -0.98 9.57 32.68
N ILE A 109 -1.80 9.70 31.63
CA ILE A 109 -3.19 10.14 31.80
C ILE A 109 -4.05 9.06 32.45
N LEU A 110 -3.73 7.77 32.23
CA LEU A 110 -4.45 6.65 32.81
C LEU A 110 -4.10 6.40 34.29
N GLU A 111 -2.92 6.81 34.74
CA GLU A 111 -2.42 6.49 36.08
C GLU A 111 -3.44 6.77 37.22
N PRO A 112 -4.10 7.95 37.30
CA PRO A 112 -5.04 8.20 38.39
C PRO A 112 -6.29 7.32 38.33
N PHE A 113 -6.73 6.95 37.11
CA PHE A 113 -7.86 6.03 36.93
C PHE A 113 -7.49 4.61 37.36
N VAL A 114 -6.28 4.15 37.05
CA VAL A 114 -5.78 2.85 37.52
C VAL A 114 -5.78 2.80 39.05
N ILE A 115 -5.32 3.86 39.71
CA ILE A 115 -5.38 3.96 41.18
C ILE A 115 -6.82 3.88 41.67
N LEU A 116 -7.75 4.62 41.04
CA LEU A 116 -9.16 4.66 41.44
C LEU A 116 -9.86 3.29 41.32
N PHE A 117 -9.60 2.58 40.23
CA PHE A 117 -10.23 1.28 39.92
C PHE A 117 -9.52 0.08 40.57
N THR A 118 -8.30 0.25 41.09
CA THR A 118 -7.64 -0.78 41.87
C THR A 118 -8.43 -1.09 43.15
N SER A 119 -8.56 -2.37 43.50
CA SER A 119 -9.24 -2.79 44.72
C SER A 119 -8.48 -2.35 45.97
N ASP A 120 -9.20 -2.09 47.07
CA ASP A 120 -8.56 -1.67 48.33
C ASP A 120 -7.63 -2.76 48.91
N ALA A 121 -7.89 -4.03 48.58
CA ALA A 121 -7.01 -5.14 48.95
C ALA A 121 -5.68 -5.06 48.22
N ALA A 122 -5.72 -4.91 46.90
CA ALA A 122 -4.51 -4.82 46.08
C ALA A 122 -3.71 -3.57 46.45
N TRP A 123 -4.39 -2.44 46.69
CA TRP A 123 -3.76 -1.20 47.13
C TRP A 123 -3.02 -1.35 48.46
N LYS A 124 -3.65 -1.97 49.46
CA LYS A 124 -3.04 -2.19 50.79
C LYS A 124 -1.97 -3.29 50.81
N LYS A 125 -1.93 -4.18 49.82
CA LYS A 125 -0.91 -5.22 49.71
C LYS A 125 0.48 -4.61 49.47
N ASP A 126 0.55 -3.51 48.73
CA ASP A 126 1.80 -2.79 48.48
C ASP A 126 2.30 -2.07 49.75
N ARG A 127 3.56 -2.35 50.11
CA ARG A 127 4.25 -1.75 51.27
C ARG A 127 4.28 -0.22 51.21
N LYS A 128 4.29 0.37 50.02
CA LYS A 128 4.33 1.83 49.82
C LYS A 128 2.97 2.51 50.08
N ASN A 129 1.87 1.76 50.02
CA ASN A 129 0.51 2.30 49.97
C ASN A 129 -0.37 1.90 51.17
N ARG A 130 0.11 1.03 52.08
CA ARG A 130 -0.63 0.52 53.25
C ARG A 130 -1.38 1.57 54.08
N ASN A 131 -0.79 2.74 54.30
CA ASN A 131 -1.33 3.77 55.18
C ASN A 131 -1.98 4.94 54.43
N LYS A 132 -2.08 4.87 53.09
CA LYS A 132 -2.61 5.97 52.26
C LYS A 132 -4.05 5.69 51.85
N ASN A 133 -4.89 6.72 51.94
CA ASN A 133 -6.23 6.68 51.37
C ASN A 133 -6.12 6.69 49.84
N LYS A 134 -6.57 5.61 49.20
CA LYS A 134 -6.56 5.44 47.74
C LYS A 134 -7.24 6.60 47.01
N TYR A 135 -8.42 7.00 47.48
CA TYR A 135 -9.21 8.05 46.88
C TYR A 135 -8.50 9.41 46.99
N GLY A 136 -7.92 9.70 48.15
CA GLY A 136 -7.16 10.94 48.36
C GLY A 136 -5.90 11.01 47.48
N VAL A 137 -5.19 9.89 47.28
CA VAL A 137 -4.02 9.85 46.40
C VAL A 137 -4.42 10.01 44.93
N ALA A 138 -5.51 9.37 44.49
CA ALA A 138 -6.02 9.52 43.13
C ALA A 138 -6.46 10.97 42.86
N GLU A 139 -7.19 11.57 43.81
CA GLU A 139 -7.66 12.96 43.74
C GLU A 139 -6.47 13.95 43.71
N GLU A 140 -5.51 13.79 44.62
CA GLU A 140 -4.29 14.60 44.64
C GLU A 140 -3.54 14.52 43.31
N LYS A 141 -3.42 13.32 42.73
CA LYS A 141 -2.82 13.15 41.40
C LYS A 141 -3.62 13.83 40.30
N MET A 142 -4.94 13.67 40.25
CA MET A 142 -5.78 14.32 39.24
C MET A 142 -5.75 15.85 39.33
N LEU A 143 -5.63 16.40 40.55
CA LEU A 143 -5.56 17.84 40.78
C LEU A 143 -4.15 18.42 40.64
N SER A 144 -3.12 17.56 40.62
CA SER A 144 -1.73 17.97 40.53
C SER A 144 -1.41 18.78 39.27
N LEU A 145 -0.41 19.65 39.39
CA LEU A 145 0.11 20.40 38.24
C LEU A 145 0.68 19.47 37.16
N GLU A 146 1.28 18.35 37.56
CA GLU A 146 1.84 17.36 36.63
C GLU A 146 0.76 16.75 35.75
N TYR A 147 -0.36 16.33 36.34
CA TYR A 147 -1.49 15.80 35.58
C TYR A 147 -2.10 16.85 34.65
N ARG A 148 -2.23 18.10 35.10
CA ARG A 148 -2.71 19.18 34.21
C ARG A 148 -1.78 19.42 33.02
N LYS A 149 -0.46 19.33 33.22
CA LYS A 149 0.52 19.41 32.12
C LYS A 149 0.36 18.24 31.14
N VAL A 150 0.14 17.03 31.65
CA VAL A 150 -0.13 15.83 30.85
C VAL A 150 -1.44 15.98 30.06
N ALA A 151 -2.52 16.43 30.69
CA ALA A 151 -3.81 16.68 30.03
C ALA A 151 -3.71 17.78 28.96
N PHE A 152 -2.92 18.82 29.20
CA PHE A 152 -2.64 19.84 28.18
C PHE A 152 -1.87 19.25 26.99
N LYS A 153 -0.84 18.45 27.24
CA LYS A 153 -0.08 17.76 26.20
C LYS A 153 -0.94 16.76 25.42
N LEU A 154 -1.90 16.10 26.08
CA LEU A 154 -2.87 15.22 25.44
C LEU A 154 -3.67 15.96 24.37
N ARG A 155 -4.12 17.18 24.65
CA ARG A 155 -4.85 18.02 23.68
C ARG A 155 -4.04 18.39 22.43
N LEU A 156 -2.70 18.35 22.51
CA LEU A 156 -1.83 18.74 21.40
C LEU A 156 -1.42 17.56 20.50
N ILE A 157 -1.30 16.36 21.07
CA ILE A 157 -0.65 15.22 20.41
C ILE A 157 -1.64 14.06 20.16
N ALA A 158 -2.70 13.94 20.97
CA ALA A 158 -3.63 12.83 20.84
C ALA A 158 -4.53 12.98 19.60
N ASN A 159 -4.99 11.83 19.09
CA ASN A 159 -5.99 11.79 18.03
C ASN A 159 -7.30 12.42 18.51
N ASP A 160 -8.05 13.02 17.58
CA ASP A 160 -9.34 13.67 17.87
C ASP A 160 -10.33 12.75 18.59
N GLU A 161 -10.35 11.47 18.23
CA GLU A 161 -11.21 10.48 18.88
C GLU A 161 -10.90 10.32 20.37
N VAL A 162 -9.60 10.25 20.71
CA VAL A 162 -9.12 10.18 22.10
C VAL A 162 -9.51 11.44 22.85
N LEU A 163 -9.31 12.60 22.23
CA LEU A 163 -9.63 13.87 22.84
C LEU A 163 -11.12 14.02 23.13
N ARG A 164 -11.99 13.65 22.18
CA ARG A 164 -13.45 13.66 22.38
C ARG A 164 -13.87 12.70 23.48
N ALA A 165 -13.33 11.49 23.51
CA ALA A 165 -13.66 10.51 24.54
C ALA A 165 -13.19 10.96 25.94
N TYR A 166 -12.00 11.55 26.04
CA TYR A 166 -11.50 12.14 27.28
C TYR A 166 -12.36 13.31 27.77
N ASP A 167 -12.71 14.23 26.87
CA ASP A 167 -13.50 15.41 27.22
C ASP A 167 -14.92 15.02 27.68
N ASN A 168 -15.56 14.08 26.99
CA ASN A 168 -16.85 13.52 27.40
C ASN A 168 -16.79 12.87 28.80
N LEU A 169 -15.71 12.14 29.08
CA LEU A 169 -15.48 11.51 30.38
C LEU A 169 -15.29 12.57 31.49
N MET A 170 -14.47 13.59 31.24
CA MET A 170 -14.18 14.63 32.23
C MET A 170 -15.34 15.60 32.46
N SER A 171 -16.10 15.94 31.40
CA SER A 171 -17.34 16.71 31.52
C SER A 171 -18.32 15.97 32.41
N TYR A 172 -18.48 14.66 32.19
CA TYR A 172 -19.37 13.85 33.00
C TYR A 172 -19.03 13.86 34.49
N PHE A 173 -17.73 13.83 34.86
CA PHE A 173 -17.31 13.97 36.26
C PHE A 173 -17.56 15.38 36.81
N SER A 174 -17.45 16.42 35.98
CA SER A 174 -17.64 17.81 36.39
C SER A 174 -19.12 18.17 36.56
N ASP A 175 -19.97 17.64 35.69
CA ASP A 175 -21.43 17.85 35.70
C ASP A 175 -22.13 17.05 36.81
N SER A 176 -21.44 16.05 37.36
CA SER A 176 -21.93 15.21 38.45
C SER A 176 -21.82 15.93 39.81
N SER A 177 -22.71 16.89 40.06
CA SER A 177 -22.79 17.55 41.37
C SER A 177 -23.22 16.58 42.50
N PRO A 178 -22.71 16.78 43.74
CA PRO A 178 -23.03 15.92 44.89
C PRO A 178 -24.52 15.94 45.29
N ASP A 179 -25.26 16.98 44.91
CA ASP A 179 -26.66 17.15 45.31
C ASP A 179 -27.64 16.24 44.54
N THR A 180 -27.19 15.54 43.47
CA THR A 180 -28.06 14.65 42.69
C THR A 180 -28.05 13.17 43.13
N PHE A 181 -27.31 12.81 44.19
CA PHE A 181 -27.11 11.41 44.61
C PHE A 181 -28.30 10.78 45.37
N THR A 182 -29.40 11.49 45.53
CA THR A 182 -30.50 11.14 46.45
C THR A 182 -31.44 10.03 45.97
N GLN A 183 -31.31 9.53 44.72
CA GLN A 183 -32.15 8.43 44.22
C GLN A 183 -31.32 7.27 43.65
N GLU A 184 -31.55 6.07 44.20
CA GLU A 184 -30.89 4.81 43.82
C GLU A 184 -31.02 4.47 42.33
N LYS A 185 -32.17 4.77 41.72
CA LYS A 185 -32.41 4.56 40.28
C LYS A 185 -31.54 5.45 39.40
N ASN A 186 -31.22 6.66 39.85
CA ASN A 186 -30.31 7.57 39.15
C ASN A 186 -28.86 7.11 39.29
N LEU A 187 -28.52 6.42 40.38
CA LEU A 187 -27.16 5.92 40.62
C LEU A 187 -26.78 4.81 39.65
N VAL A 188 -27.67 3.85 39.39
CA VAL A 188 -27.42 2.76 38.42
C VAL A 188 -27.20 3.30 37.01
N LEU A 189 -28.07 4.21 36.55
CA LEU A 189 -27.94 4.85 35.24
C LEU A 189 -26.64 5.65 35.12
N ARG A 190 -26.23 6.34 36.19
CA ARG A 190 -24.97 7.07 36.23
C ARG A 190 -23.76 6.15 36.15
N LEU A 191 -23.74 5.06 36.92
CA LEU A 191 -22.66 4.07 36.85
C LEU A 191 -22.57 3.42 35.46
N GLN A 192 -23.72 3.13 34.84
CA GLN A 192 -23.76 2.62 33.47
C GLN A 192 -23.18 3.62 32.48
N LYS A 193 -23.54 4.90 32.60
CA LYS A 193 -23.00 5.95 31.72
C LYS A 193 -21.51 6.18 31.93
N MET A 194 -21.04 6.18 33.17
CA MET A 194 -19.62 6.26 33.51
C MET A 194 -18.84 5.08 32.91
N ARG A 195 -19.39 3.86 33.02
CA ARG A 195 -18.80 2.64 32.44
C ARG A 195 -18.68 2.77 30.92
N GLU A 196 -19.73 3.25 30.25
CA GLU A 196 -19.73 3.48 28.80
C GLU A 196 -18.67 4.51 28.38
N LEU A 197 -18.63 5.67 29.05
CA LEU A 197 -17.67 6.73 28.75
C LEU A 197 -16.22 6.28 28.97
N LEU A 198 -15.96 5.53 30.04
CA LEU A 198 -14.65 4.98 30.32
C LEU A 198 -14.26 3.93 29.27
N GLY A 199 -15.18 3.04 28.89
CA GLY A 199 -14.96 2.06 27.83
C GLY A 199 -14.62 2.71 26.49
N ASN A 200 -15.36 3.76 26.12
CA ASN A 200 -15.11 4.55 24.92
C ASN A 200 -13.72 5.22 24.96
N PHE A 201 -13.33 5.77 26.11
CA PHE A 201 -12.00 6.36 26.28
C PHE A 201 -10.88 5.33 26.11
N LEU A 202 -10.99 4.17 26.76
CA LEU A 202 -9.99 3.10 26.64
C LEU A 202 -9.90 2.54 25.22
N LEU A 203 -11.04 2.40 24.54
CA LEU A 203 -11.09 1.96 23.15
C LEU A 203 -10.41 2.98 22.23
N ALA A 204 -10.69 4.28 22.43
CA ALA A 204 -10.03 5.35 21.67
C ALA A 204 -8.52 5.35 21.91
N LEU A 205 -8.06 5.15 23.15
CA LEU A 205 -6.63 5.01 23.46
C LEU A 205 -6.01 3.82 22.73
N ARG A 206 -6.69 2.66 22.74
CA ARG A 206 -6.23 1.46 22.02
C ARG A 206 -6.05 1.72 20.53
N LYS A 207 -7.02 2.38 19.90
CA LYS A 207 -6.92 2.81 18.50
C LYS A 207 -5.77 3.79 18.28
N GLY A 208 -5.64 4.79 19.16
CA GLY A 208 -4.56 5.79 19.13
C GLY A 208 -3.14 5.22 19.30
N MET A 209 -3.01 4.02 19.90
CA MET A 209 -1.74 3.28 20.00
C MET A 209 -1.38 2.51 18.72
N GLY A 210 -2.25 2.49 17.70
CA GLY A 210 -2.01 1.81 16.42
C GLY A 210 -2.80 0.52 16.24
N ASN A 211 -3.86 0.30 17.02
CA ASN A 211 -4.76 -0.84 16.86
C ASN A 211 -6.14 -0.37 16.38
N GLU A 212 -6.17 0.12 15.13
CA GLU A 212 -7.36 0.71 14.51
C GLU A 212 -8.44 -0.35 14.22
N ASP A 213 -8.02 -1.54 13.77
CA ASP A 213 -8.88 -2.68 13.38
C ASP A 213 -9.30 -3.57 14.56
N THR A 214 -9.36 -3.01 15.77
CA THR A 214 -9.75 -3.77 16.96
C THR A 214 -11.23 -4.17 16.88
N GLU A 215 -11.51 -5.48 17.03
CA GLU A 215 -12.88 -6.00 17.12
C GLU A 215 -13.51 -5.77 18.50
N LEU A 216 -12.71 -5.41 19.50
CA LEU A 216 -13.17 -5.15 20.86
C LEU A 216 -14.15 -3.98 20.93
N THR A 217 -15.26 -4.22 21.60
CA THR A 217 -16.29 -3.21 21.89
C THR A 217 -15.92 -2.39 23.12
N SER A 218 -16.50 -1.20 23.24
CA SER A 218 -16.31 -0.35 24.42
C SER A 218 -16.84 -1.00 25.71
N GLU A 219 -17.87 -1.84 25.59
CA GLU A 219 -18.44 -2.57 26.72
C GLU A 219 -17.46 -3.62 27.27
N GLU A 220 -16.77 -4.36 26.41
CA GLU A 220 -15.77 -5.36 26.79
C GLU A 220 -14.56 -4.70 27.46
N MET A 221 -14.09 -3.58 26.89
CA MET A 221 -13.00 -2.80 27.47
C MET A 221 -13.33 -2.30 28.87
N ALA A 222 -14.57 -1.82 29.08
CA ALA A 222 -15.02 -1.39 30.39
C ALA A 222 -15.23 -2.58 31.34
N ALA A 223 -15.83 -3.68 30.85
CA ALA A 223 -16.12 -4.87 31.65
C ALA A 223 -14.86 -5.46 32.30
N TRP A 224 -13.72 -5.44 31.60
CA TRP A 224 -12.44 -5.89 32.17
C TRP A 224 -12.08 -5.16 33.48
N ILE A 225 -12.25 -3.83 33.52
CA ILE A 225 -11.95 -3.03 34.73
C ILE A 225 -12.92 -3.35 35.87
N PHE A 226 -14.22 -3.50 35.57
CA PHE A 226 -15.23 -3.68 36.60
C PHE A 226 -15.33 -5.13 37.09
N ASN A 227 -15.14 -6.13 36.22
CA ASN A 227 -15.13 -7.55 36.61
C ASN A 227 -13.95 -7.87 37.54
N PHE A 228 -12.79 -7.25 37.31
CA PHE A 228 -11.63 -7.38 38.21
C PHE A 228 -11.97 -7.00 39.66
N LYS A 229 -12.88 -6.03 39.87
CA LYS A 229 -13.33 -5.64 41.20
C LYS A 229 -14.24 -6.68 41.86
N LEU A 230 -15.10 -7.34 41.08
CA LEU A 230 -16.05 -8.34 41.60
C LEU A 230 -15.34 -9.62 42.04
N GLU A 231 -14.38 -10.10 41.25
CA GLU A 231 -13.61 -11.31 41.54
C GLU A 231 -12.83 -11.18 42.86
N ILE A 232 -12.16 -10.04 43.09
CA ILE A 232 -11.42 -9.78 44.33
C ILE A 232 -12.33 -9.74 45.57
N GLU A 233 -13.56 -9.23 45.44
CA GLU A 233 -14.51 -9.19 46.55
C GLU A 233 -15.11 -10.57 46.86
N GLN A 234 -15.21 -11.46 45.87
CA GLN A 234 -15.64 -12.86 46.07
C GLN A 234 -14.55 -13.67 46.78
N THR A 235 -13.29 -13.59 46.34
CA THR A 235 -12.17 -14.30 46.99
C THR A 235 -12.03 -13.92 48.46
N LYS A 236 -12.20 -12.63 48.80
CA LYS A 236 -12.19 -12.18 50.21
C LYS A 236 -13.35 -12.69 51.05
N ARG A 237 -14.50 -13.05 50.45
CA ARG A 237 -15.63 -13.62 51.19
C ARG A 237 -15.37 -15.10 51.47
N GLU A 238 -14.74 -15.79 50.54
CA GLU A 238 -14.33 -17.19 50.69
C GLU A 238 -13.21 -17.34 51.73
N GLU A 239 -12.22 -16.45 51.79
CA GLU A 239 -11.17 -16.44 52.83
C GLU A 239 -11.69 -16.07 54.24
N ARG A 240 -12.92 -15.55 54.34
CA ARG A 240 -13.56 -15.17 55.62
C ARG A 240 -14.57 -16.20 56.13
N MET A 241 -14.82 -17.27 55.39
CA MET A 241 -15.62 -18.43 55.80
C MET A 241 -14.71 -19.59 56.19
#